data_AF-A0A286EPS9-F1
#
_entry.id   AF-A0A286EPS9-F1
#
_cell.length_a   1.000
_cell.length_b   1.000
_cell.length_c   1.000
_cell.angle_alpha   90.00
_cell.angle_beta   90.00
_cell.angle_gamma   90.00
#
_symmetry.space_group_name_H-M   'P 1'
#
loop_
_entity.id
_entity.type
_entity.pdbx_description
1 polymer ?
#
loop_
_entity_poly.entity_id
_entity_poly.type
_entity_poly.pdbx_seq_one_letter_code
_entity_poly.pdbx_strand_id
1 'polypeptide(L)'
;MSTPIPASTPVHLRPAAVAGMLDTLAAADRELAGELDRIASSRSPVSTVTVAALERLLTTLRPAAEVRSRLAGVDPGVLAAAIRLRRERRDLRVLPGGLR
;
A
#
# COMPACT_ATOMS: atom_id res chain seq x y z
N MET A 1 -14.28 -42.85 -1.93
CA MET A 1 -15.04 -41.75 -1.29
C MET A 1 -14.16 -40.52 -1.36
N SER A 2 -14.43 -39.59 -2.28
CA SER A 2 -13.61 -38.39 -2.45
C SER A 2 -14.15 -37.27 -1.55
N THR A 3 -13.32 -36.82 -0.62
CA THR A 3 -13.65 -35.70 0.28
C THR A 3 -13.70 -34.40 -0.53
N PRO A 4 -14.80 -33.63 -0.51
CA PRO A 4 -14.82 -32.33 -1.16
C PRO A 4 -13.89 -31.36 -0.42
N ILE A 5 -12.94 -30.77 -1.15
CA ILE A 5 -12.12 -29.66 -0.68
C ILE A 5 -13.09 -28.49 -0.40
N PRO A 6 -13.12 -27.91 0.82
CA PRO A 6 -13.95 -26.75 1.06
C PRO A 6 -13.50 -25.64 0.11
N ALA A 7 -14.41 -25.19 -0.75
CA ALA A 7 -14.21 -24.02 -1.60
C ALA A 7 -13.73 -22.87 -0.71
N SER A 8 -12.56 -22.31 -0.99
CA SER A 8 -12.07 -21.12 -0.31
C SER A 8 -13.15 -20.05 -0.41
N THR A 9 -13.79 -19.76 0.72
CA THR A 9 -14.83 -18.73 0.81
C THR A 9 -14.27 -17.47 0.16
N PRO A 10 -14.97 -16.87 -0.83
CA PRO A 10 -14.50 -15.63 -1.41
C PRO A 10 -14.36 -14.62 -0.27
N VAL A 11 -13.12 -14.17 -0.03
CA VAL A 11 -12.86 -13.14 0.98
C VAL A 11 -13.50 -11.87 0.45
N HIS A 12 -14.72 -11.59 0.90
CA HIS A 12 -15.40 -10.34 0.61
C HIS A 12 -14.64 -9.22 1.32
N LEU A 13 -13.70 -8.61 0.61
CA LEU A 13 -12.92 -7.50 1.12
C LEU A 13 -13.86 -6.33 1.40
N ARG A 14 -13.88 -5.87 2.65
CA ARG A 14 -14.69 -4.71 3.06
C ARG A 14 -14.02 -3.42 2.55
N PRO A 15 -14.79 -2.38 2.18
CA PRO A 15 -14.23 -1.10 1.74
C PRO A 15 -13.22 -0.48 2.71
N ALA A 16 -13.41 -0.63 4.01
CA ALA A 16 -12.46 -0.16 5.02
C ALA A 16 -11.10 -0.88 4.98
N ALA A 17 -11.10 -2.19 4.69
CA ALA A 17 -9.88 -2.97 4.54
C ALA A 17 -9.15 -2.59 3.25
N VAL A 18 -9.88 -2.43 2.15
CA VAL A 18 -9.34 -1.96 0.87
C VAL A 18 -8.78 -0.54 1.00
N ALA A 19 -9.45 0.36 1.73
CA ALA A 19 -8.93 1.71 1.99
C ALA A 19 -7.59 1.68 2.75
N GLY A 20 -7.46 0.81 3.75
CA GLY A 20 -6.19 0.58 4.47
C GLY A 20 -5.10 0.02 3.56
N MET A 21 -5.44 -0.92 2.68
CA MET A 21 -4.53 -1.45 1.66
C MET A 21 -4.02 -0.35 0.70
N LEU A 22 -4.91 0.54 0.24
CA LEU A 22 -4.54 1.70 -0.57
C LEU A 22 -3.63 2.70 0.17
N ASP A 23 -3.76 2.81 1.49
CA ASP A 23 -2.85 3.58 2.32
C ASP A 23 -1.46 2.94 2.41
N THR A 24 -1.39 1.62 2.57
CA THR A 24 -0.12 0.87 2.52
C THR A 24 0.59 1.07 1.18
N LEU A 25 -0.13 0.98 0.05
CA LEU A 25 0.46 1.22 -1.28
C LEU A 25 0.99 2.65 -1.41
N ALA A 26 0.20 3.66 -1.03
CA ALA A 26 0.64 5.05 -1.16
C ALA A 26 1.77 5.44 -0.20
N ALA A 27 1.95 4.72 0.91
CA ALA A 27 3.14 4.88 1.75
C ALA A 27 4.37 4.30 1.04
N ALA A 28 4.25 3.07 0.53
CA ALA A 28 5.32 2.39 -0.18
C ALA A 28 5.77 3.15 -1.44
N ASP A 29 4.83 3.71 -2.21
CA ASP A 29 5.15 4.49 -3.41
C ASP A 29 5.87 5.81 -3.07
N ARG A 30 5.54 6.45 -1.94
CA ARG A 30 6.25 7.66 -1.47
C ARG A 30 7.67 7.35 -1.03
N GLU A 31 7.86 6.26 -0.28
CA GLU A 31 9.20 5.80 0.14
C GLU A 31 10.05 5.44 -1.10
N LEU A 32 9.46 4.78 -2.09
CA LEU A 32 10.13 4.46 -3.35
C LEU A 32 10.55 5.72 -4.11
N ALA A 33 9.64 6.68 -4.28
CA ALA A 33 9.96 7.93 -4.94
C ALA A 33 11.09 8.68 -4.22
N GLY A 34 11.07 8.73 -2.89
CA GLY A 34 12.10 9.39 -2.09
C GLY A 34 13.47 8.71 -2.15
N GLU A 35 13.54 7.39 -2.28
CA GLU A 35 14.81 6.70 -2.47
C GLU A 35 15.34 6.86 -3.90
N LEU A 36 14.47 6.77 -4.91
CA LEU A 36 14.87 6.99 -6.31
C LEU A 36 15.42 8.40 -6.53
N ASP A 37 14.82 9.41 -5.89
CA ASP A 37 15.31 10.79 -5.93
C ASP A 37 16.69 10.93 -5.26
N ARG A 38 16.91 10.25 -4.13
CA ARG A 38 18.22 10.19 -3.46
C ARG A 38 19.29 9.48 -4.29
N ILE A 39 18.93 8.41 -4.99
CA ILE A 39 19.83 7.71 -5.91
C ILE A 39 20.13 8.57 -7.13
N ALA A 40 19.12 9.20 -7.74
CA ALA A 40 19.29 10.05 -8.91
C ALA A 40 20.13 11.30 -8.62
N SER A 41 20.03 11.86 -7.41
CA SER A 41 20.83 13.00 -6.95
C SER A 41 22.24 12.61 -6.47
N SER A 42 22.50 11.32 -6.24
CA SER A 42 23.82 10.81 -5.86
C SER A 42 24.78 10.77 -7.06
N ARG A 43 25.89 11.52 -6.98
CA ARG A 43 27.03 11.41 -7.92
C ARG A 43 28.05 10.34 -7.54
N SER A 44 27.80 9.57 -6.48
CA SER A 44 28.77 8.61 -5.94
C SER A 44 28.61 7.22 -6.56
N PRO A 45 29.70 6.50 -6.88
CA PRO A 45 29.62 5.10 -7.26
C PRO A 45 28.95 4.30 -6.13
N VAL A 46 28.14 3.31 -6.50
CA VAL A 46 27.30 2.50 -5.60
C VAL A 46 28.05 2.17 -4.31
N SER A 47 27.66 2.81 -3.22
CA SER A 47 28.27 2.60 -1.91
C SER A 47 27.48 1.56 -1.12
N THR A 48 28.08 0.98 -0.09
CA THR A 48 27.38 0.12 0.89
C THR A 48 26.14 0.81 1.48
N VAL A 49 26.15 2.16 1.56
CA VAL A 49 24.98 2.95 2.00
C VAL A 49 23.83 2.85 1.00
N THR A 50 24.12 2.89 -0.30
CA THR A 50 23.12 2.72 -1.37
C THR A 50 22.52 1.31 -1.34
N VAL A 51 23.35 0.27 -1.13
CA VAL A 51 22.89 -1.12 -1.00
C VAL A 51 21.98 -1.29 0.23
N ALA A 52 22.40 -0.80 1.40
CA ALA A 52 21.59 -0.86 2.62
C ALA A 52 20.28 -0.05 2.53
N ALA A 53 20.25 1.00 1.72
CA ALA A 53 19.04 1.76 1.45
C ALA A 53 18.08 0.98 0.53
N LEU A 54 18.60 0.32 -0.51
CA LEU A 54 17.83 -0.57 -1.39
C LEU A 54 17.26 -1.79 -0.64
N GLU A 55 18.02 -2.40 0.28
CA GLU A 55 17.53 -3.51 1.12
C GLU A 55 16.39 -3.08 2.06
N ARG A 56 16.51 -1.89 2.66
CA ARG A 56 15.43 -1.30 3.46
C ARG A 56 14.19 -1.03 2.62
N LEU A 57 14.38 -0.48 1.43
CA LEU A 57 13.30 -0.24 0.48
C LEU A 57 12.61 -1.54 0.05
N LEU A 58 13.36 -2.62 -0.23
CA LEU A 58 12.77 -3.93 -0.51
C LEU A 58 11.91 -4.46 0.64
N THR A 59 12.35 -4.22 1.88
CA THR A 59 11.58 -4.60 3.08
C THR A 59 10.27 -3.81 3.17
N THR A 60 10.31 -2.51 2.87
CA THR A 60 9.13 -1.64 2.82
C THR A 60 8.18 -1.98 1.67
N LEU A 61 8.70 -2.44 0.52
CA LEU A 61 7.90 -2.74 -0.67
C LEU A 61 7.27 -4.13 -0.66
N ARG A 62 7.81 -5.08 0.12
CA ARG A 62 7.28 -6.46 0.18
C ARG A 62 5.81 -6.51 0.63
N PRO A 63 5.38 -5.81 1.70
CA PRO A 63 3.98 -5.69 2.06
C PRO A 63 3.13 -5.08 0.93
N ALA A 64 3.66 -4.12 0.18
CA ALA A 64 2.95 -3.50 -0.94
C ALA A 64 2.75 -4.49 -2.11
N ALA A 65 3.71 -5.38 -2.37
CA ALA A 65 3.56 -6.44 -3.37
C ALA A 65 2.45 -7.43 -3.00
N GLU A 66 2.40 -7.86 -1.72
CA GLU A 66 1.31 -8.70 -1.21
C GLU A 66 -0.05 -8.00 -1.29
N VAL A 67 -0.09 -6.70 -0.95
CA VAL A 67 -1.31 -5.90 -1.09
C VAL A 67 -1.75 -5.76 -2.54
N ARG A 68 -0.84 -5.53 -3.49
CA ARG A 68 -1.16 -5.50 -4.94
C ARG A 68 -1.79 -6.81 -5.40
N SER A 69 -1.24 -7.95 -4.95
CA SER A 69 -1.81 -9.27 -5.23
C SER A 69 -3.22 -9.43 -4.65
N ARG A 70 -3.45 -8.98 -3.42
CA ARG A 70 -4.78 -9.04 -2.77
C ARG A 70 -5.81 -8.09 -3.39
N LEU A 71 -5.35 -6.98 -3.95
CA LEU A 71 -6.21 -6.03 -4.68
C LEU A 71 -6.53 -6.50 -6.10
N ALA A 72 -5.74 -7.42 -6.66
CA ALA A 72 -6.02 -8.01 -7.96
C ALA A 72 -7.31 -8.84 -7.86
N GLY A 73 -8.38 -8.33 -8.46
CA GLY A 73 -9.71 -8.96 -8.43
C GLY A 73 -10.67 -8.38 -7.39
N VAL A 74 -10.35 -7.25 -6.75
CA VAL A 74 -11.32 -6.51 -5.94
C VAL A 74 -12.47 -6.02 -6.81
N ASP A 75 -13.69 -6.22 -6.32
CA ASP A 75 -14.91 -5.71 -6.95
C ASP A 75 -14.85 -4.17 -7.14
N PRO A 76 -15.20 -3.65 -8.34
CA PRO A 76 -15.15 -2.22 -8.61
C PRO A 76 -15.99 -1.36 -7.66
N GLY A 77 -17.14 -1.86 -7.19
CA GLY A 77 -17.99 -1.17 -6.23
C GLY A 77 -17.33 -1.03 -4.86
N VAL A 78 -16.68 -2.10 -4.40
CA VAL A 78 -15.86 -2.08 -3.17
C VAL A 78 -14.68 -1.11 -3.31
N LEU A 79 -14.00 -1.10 -4.47
CA LEU A 79 -12.88 -0.20 -4.72
C LEU A 79 -13.34 1.28 -4.70
N ALA A 80 -14.45 1.60 -5.36
CA ALA A 80 -15.01 2.96 -5.36
C ALA A 80 -15.39 3.42 -3.95
N ALA A 81 -16.05 2.56 -3.16
CA ALA A 81 -16.38 2.84 -1.77
C ALA A 81 -15.13 3.06 -0.90
N ALA A 82 -14.08 2.27 -1.13
CA ALA A 82 -12.81 2.41 -0.42
C ALA A 82 -12.10 3.74 -0.75
N ILE A 83 -12.08 4.14 -2.02
CA ILE A 83 -11.52 5.43 -2.45
C ILE A 83 -12.27 6.59 -1.80
N ARG A 84 -13.62 6.54 -1.80
CA ARG A 84 -14.46 7.55 -1.15
C ARG A 84 -14.16 7.65 0.35
N LEU A 85 -14.17 6.54 1.06
CA LEU A 85 -13.86 6.48 2.50
C LEU A 85 -12.47 7.05 2.80
N ARG A 86 -11.49 6.73 1.95
CA ARG A 86 -10.12 7.23 2.08
C ARG A 86 -10.03 8.74 1.91
N ARG A 87 -10.79 9.30 0.98
CA ARG A 87 -10.87 10.75 0.75
C ARG A 87 -11.50 11.45 1.96
N GLU A 88 -12.63 10.95 2.44
CA GLU A 88 -13.33 11.49 3.62
C GLU A 88 -12.39 11.52 4.85
N ARG A 89 -11.61 10.46 5.07
CA ARG A 89 -10.59 10.41 6.15
C ARG A 89 -9.48 11.46 5.99
N ARG A 90 -9.08 11.78 4.76
CA ARG A 90 -8.07 12.82 4.51
C ARG A 90 -8.65 14.21 4.73
N ASP A 91 -9.85 14.45 4.24
CA ASP A 91 -10.52 15.75 4.39
C ASP A 91 -10.73 16.08 5.89
N LEU A 92 -11.09 15.08 6.70
CA LEU A 92 -11.18 15.22 8.17
C LEU A 92 -9.83 15.55 8.85
N ARG A 93 -8.70 15.13 8.28
CA ARG A 93 -7.36 15.45 8.81
C ARG A 93 -6.87 16.84 8.42
N VAL A 94 -7.46 17.45 7.39
CA VAL A 94 -7.03 18.74 6.83
C VAL A 94 -7.82 19.93 7.41
N LEU A 95 -8.92 19.68 8.12
CA LEU A 95 -9.70 20.73 8.79
C LEU A 95 -8.85 21.47 9.85
N PRO A 96 -8.71 22.81 9.76
CA PRO A 96 -7.97 23.62 10.74
C PRO A 96 -8.83 23.78 12.00
N GLY A 97 -8.79 22.79 12.88
CA GLY A 97 -9.64 22.81 14.07
C GLY A 97 -9.66 21.50 14.85
N GLY A 98 -8.52 20.82 14.97
CA GLY A 98 -8.37 19.76 15.97
C GLY A 98 -8.61 20.36 17.35
N LEU A 99 -9.81 20.11 17.91
CA LEU A 99 -10.18 20.51 19.26
C LEU A 99 -9.15 19.96 20.25
N ARG A 100 -8.82 20.85 21.20
CA ARG A 100 -8.05 20.61 22.41
C ARG A 100 -8.59 19.45 23.23
#